data_AF-A0A846P5Q2-F1
#
_entry.id   AF-A0A846P5Q2-F1
#
_cell.length_a   1.000
_cell.length_b   1.000
_cell.length_c   1.000
_cell.angle_alpha   90.00
_cell.angle_beta   90.00
_cell.angle_gamma   90.00
#
_symmetry.space_group_name_H-M   'P 1'
#
loop_
_entity.id
_entity.type
_entity.pdbx_description
1 polymer ?
#
loop_
_entity_poly.entity_id
_entity_poly.type
_entity_poly.pdbx_seq_one_letter_code
_entity_poly.pdbx_strand_id
1 'polypeptide(L)'
;MRLFYRICAIGLPFLFPFLAVSGHAQEASKFCNDGVSAQSSLSGMSKSLPSSFGTGIEGLRTISLSNGIEATILPSSYLNERLVPDMNGGVIPLDNGRYLTVITDIRDPAIANKGDGAFHPFDEGQVITALKEISYPGLHLNVTIYILPYPRRNVILSSANGHEIYLSPHVLEIPYNVCAYIVTHEIGHVFQFGNLPESDVENWDAYKKLRGIDNPLKFYETAPHAYRPKEVFAEDFRVLFGGIAAKFGGIVENPELLSPLQVAGLEAFFLSLKPVDRPAETIVALNGFPNPFNPRTQIRVELGNAFALGTDRLSIRIYDVNGALVRELYEGTPASREVRIDWNGAANNGTQVASATYFALVRAGEVRKTVKLLMLK
;
A
#
# COMPACT_ATOMS: atom_id res chain seq x y z
N MET A 1 -19.57 -17.87 -28.90
CA MET A 1 -19.81 -17.81 -27.45
C MET A 1 -18.60 -17.20 -26.76
N ARG A 2 -18.59 -15.86 -26.61
CA ARG A 2 -17.60 -15.11 -25.82
C ARG A 2 -18.36 -14.59 -24.60
N LEU A 3 -18.16 -15.18 -23.43
CA LEU A 3 -18.78 -14.71 -22.20
C LEU A 3 -17.82 -13.71 -21.54
N PHE A 4 -18.22 -12.45 -21.54
CA PHE A 4 -17.55 -11.34 -20.89
C PHE A 4 -17.65 -11.49 -19.36
N TYR A 5 -16.52 -11.70 -18.68
CA TYR A 5 -16.39 -11.34 -17.26
C TYR A 5 -15.84 -9.90 -17.21
N ARG A 6 -16.73 -8.91 -17.14
CA ARG A 6 -16.38 -7.56 -16.71
C ARG A 6 -16.21 -7.60 -15.19
N ILE A 7 -14.98 -7.40 -14.71
CA ILE A 7 -14.73 -7.20 -13.29
C ILE A 7 -15.25 -5.80 -12.95
N CYS A 8 -16.39 -5.75 -12.25
CA CYS A 8 -16.89 -4.56 -11.57
C CYS A 8 -15.91 -4.15 -10.46
N ALA A 9 -14.98 -3.25 -10.78
CA ALA A 9 -14.17 -2.54 -9.79
C ALA A 9 -14.21 -1.01 -9.98
N ILE A 10 -15.13 -0.48 -10.79
CA ILE A 10 -15.27 0.97 -11.00
C ILE A 10 -16.70 1.38 -10.67
N GLY A 11 -16.87 2.04 -9.53
CA GLY A 11 -18.09 2.79 -9.22
C GLY A 11 -18.17 4.02 -10.10
N LEU A 12 -18.91 3.94 -11.20
CA LEU A 12 -19.43 5.09 -11.95
C LEU A 12 -20.80 4.72 -12.55
N PRO A 13 -21.83 5.58 -12.41
CA PRO A 13 -23.16 5.31 -12.92
C PRO A 13 -23.18 5.62 -14.42
N PHE A 14 -23.34 4.61 -15.27
CA PHE A 14 -23.65 4.84 -16.68
C PHE A 14 -25.16 4.74 -16.90
N LEU A 15 -25.80 5.91 -17.06
CA LEU A 15 -27.04 6.04 -17.81
C LEU A 15 -26.77 5.68 -19.27
N PHE A 16 -27.52 4.73 -19.84
CA PHE A 16 -27.81 4.72 -21.28
C PHE A 16 -29.26 4.26 -21.52
N PRO A 17 -29.94 4.78 -22.56
CA PRO A 17 -31.38 4.68 -22.72
C PRO A 17 -31.81 3.35 -23.33
N PHE A 18 -33.05 3.00 -23.01
CA PHE A 18 -33.82 1.88 -23.53
C PHE A 18 -33.81 1.79 -25.05
N LEU A 19 -33.55 0.59 -25.57
CA LEU A 19 -34.19 0.08 -26.79
C LEU A 19 -34.44 -1.42 -26.59
N ALA A 20 -35.71 -1.74 -26.40
CA ALA A 20 -36.22 -3.09 -26.25
C ALA A 20 -36.29 -3.80 -27.60
N VAL A 21 -35.79 -5.03 -27.67
CA VAL A 21 -36.34 -6.05 -28.59
C VAL A 21 -36.37 -7.40 -27.86
N SER A 22 -37.58 -7.93 -27.79
CA SER A 22 -38.04 -9.21 -27.23
C SER A 22 -37.49 -10.44 -27.94
N GLY A 23 -37.36 -11.58 -27.23
CA GLY A 23 -37.35 -12.88 -27.90
C GLY A 23 -36.86 -14.10 -27.12
N HIS A 24 -37.76 -14.69 -26.33
CA HIS A 24 -37.97 -16.13 -26.10
C HIS A 24 -36.89 -17.03 -25.46
N ALA A 25 -37.34 -17.71 -24.40
CA ALA A 25 -36.72 -18.79 -23.66
C ALA A 25 -37.04 -20.18 -24.27
N GLN A 26 -36.18 -21.18 -24.02
CA GLN A 26 -36.54 -22.54 -23.54
C GLN A 26 -35.29 -23.45 -23.42
N GLU A 27 -35.07 -23.99 -22.22
CA GLU A 27 -35.05 -25.43 -21.86
C GLU A 27 -33.77 -26.23 -22.15
N ALA A 28 -33.15 -26.77 -21.08
CA ALA A 28 -32.88 -28.21 -20.93
C ALA A 28 -32.37 -28.53 -19.51
N SER A 29 -33.04 -29.48 -18.87
CA SER A 29 -32.69 -30.08 -17.58
C SER A 29 -32.62 -31.61 -17.72
N LYS A 30 -31.82 -32.25 -16.86
CA LYS A 30 -31.79 -33.68 -16.46
C LYS A 30 -31.06 -34.72 -17.33
N PHE A 31 -30.10 -35.41 -16.71
CA PHE A 31 -30.00 -36.89 -16.53
C PHE A 31 -28.89 -37.15 -15.47
N CYS A 32 -29.24 -37.44 -14.21
CA CYS A 32 -29.35 -38.74 -13.51
C CYS A 32 -28.03 -39.38 -13.00
N ASN A 33 -28.06 -39.67 -11.69
CA ASN A 33 -27.14 -40.47 -10.87
C ASN A 33 -27.03 -41.93 -11.34
N ASP A 34 -25.89 -42.56 -11.03
CA ASP A 34 -25.86 -43.79 -10.21
C ASP A 34 -24.44 -44.01 -9.65
N GLY A 35 -24.35 -44.42 -8.38
CA GLY A 35 -23.11 -44.70 -7.67
C GLY A 35 -22.90 -46.20 -7.44
N VAL A 36 -21.64 -46.62 -7.27
CA VAL A 36 -21.27 -47.89 -6.61
C VAL A 36 -19.95 -47.70 -5.85
N SER A 37 -19.95 -48.20 -4.61
CA SER A 37 -18.88 -48.31 -3.63
C SER A 37 -17.89 -49.46 -3.89
N ALA A 38 -16.62 -49.32 -3.49
CA ALA A 38 -15.77 -50.44 -3.09
C ALA A 38 -14.66 -50.01 -2.09
N GLN A 39 -14.58 -50.72 -0.96
CA GLN A 39 -13.51 -50.68 0.04
C GLN A 39 -12.43 -51.75 -0.25
N SER A 40 -11.17 -51.46 0.07
CA SER A 40 -10.08 -52.32 0.63
C SER A 40 -8.72 -51.77 0.18
N SER A 41 -7.60 -51.81 0.88
CA SER A 41 -7.16 -52.26 2.21
C SER A 41 -5.74 -51.71 2.41
N LEU A 42 -5.33 -51.52 3.66
CA LEU A 42 -4.04 -50.97 4.11
C LEU A 42 -2.85 -51.89 3.81
N SER A 43 -1.69 -51.33 3.44
CA SER A 43 -0.39 -51.76 3.98
C SER A 43 0.61 -50.60 3.94
N GLY A 44 1.43 -50.52 4.99
CA GLY A 44 2.09 -49.28 5.41
C GLY A 44 3.48 -49.01 4.82
N MET A 45 3.87 -47.75 4.91
CA MET A 45 5.27 -47.35 5.06
C MET A 45 5.35 -46.18 6.05
N SER A 46 5.91 -46.49 7.22
CA SER A 46 6.45 -45.54 8.18
C SER A 46 7.57 -44.71 7.53
N LYS A 47 7.51 -43.38 7.65
CA LYS A 47 8.68 -42.51 7.78
C LYS A 47 8.28 -41.11 8.28
N SER A 48 8.63 -40.88 9.55
CA SER A 48 9.04 -39.60 10.17
C SER A 48 8.17 -38.36 9.96
N LEU A 49 7.40 -38.01 11.00
CA LEU A 49 6.94 -36.66 11.28
C LEU A 49 8.13 -35.70 11.46
N PRO A 50 8.17 -34.53 10.83
CA PRO A 50 8.78 -33.36 11.42
C PRO A 50 7.80 -32.74 12.43
N SER A 51 8.39 -32.43 13.56
CA SER A 51 7.83 -31.85 14.78
C SER A 51 7.19 -30.47 14.61
N SER A 52 6.11 -30.27 15.36
CA SER A 52 5.61 -28.99 15.92
C SER A 52 5.32 -27.85 14.94
N PHE A 53 4.04 -27.72 14.57
CA PHE A 53 3.44 -26.43 14.24
C PHE A 53 3.47 -25.53 15.48
N GLY A 54 4.38 -24.57 15.49
CA GLY A 54 4.31 -23.43 16.41
C GLY A 54 3.30 -22.43 15.85
N THR A 55 2.17 -22.25 16.53
CA THR A 55 1.29 -21.09 16.36
C THR A 55 1.99 -19.87 16.97
N GLY A 56 2.89 -19.27 16.18
CA GLY A 56 3.49 -17.97 16.44
C GLY A 56 3.06 -17.01 15.34
N ILE A 57 2.50 -15.86 15.72
CA ILE A 57 2.12 -14.81 14.78
C ILE A 57 3.40 -14.31 14.10
N GLU A 58 3.51 -14.52 12.80
CA GLU A 58 4.64 -14.01 12.02
C GLU A 58 4.50 -12.48 11.91
N GLY A 59 5.45 -11.76 12.53
CA GLY A 59 5.53 -10.31 12.47
C GLY A 59 5.91 -9.78 11.09
N LEU A 60 6.27 -8.50 11.04
CA LEU A 60 6.79 -7.84 9.83
C LEU A 60 7.95 -8.65 9.21
N ARG A 61 7.87 -8.89 7.90
CA ARG A 61 8.88 -9.65 7.15
C ARG A 61 9.51 -8.81 6.07
N THR A 62 10.84 -8.79 6.02
CA THR A 62 11.57 -8.23 4.88
C THR A 62 12.13 -9.37 4.03
N ILE A 63 11.86 -9.32 2.73
CA ILE A 63 12.36 -10.27 1.74
C ILE A 63 13.16 -9.53 0.67
N SER A 64 14.28 -10.11 0.27
CA SER A 64 15.08 -9.64 -0.87
C SER A 64 14.90 -10.62 -2.02
N LEU A 65 14.32 -10.14 -3.13
CA LEU A 65 14.04 -10.95 -4.31
C LEU A 65 15.19 -10.84 -5.31
N SER A 66 15.42 -11.91 -6.08
CA SER A 66 16.50 -11.97 -7.07
C SER A 66 16.33 -10.99 -8.23
N ASN A 67 15.13 -10.43 -8.42
CA ASN A 67 14.84 -9.39 -9.40
C ASN A 67 15.09 -7.97 -8.86
N GLY A 68 15.71 -7.84 -7.68
CA GLY A 68 16.15 -6.55 -7.12
C GLY A 68 15.07 -5.77 -6.35
N ILE A 69 13.93 -6.40 -6.07
CA ILE A 69 12.93 -5.87 -5.13
C ILE A 69 13.28 -6.29 -3.70
N GLU A 70 13.41 -5.31 -2.81
CA GLU A 70 13.42 -5.50 -1.36
C GLU A 70 12.04 -5.10 -0.81
N ALA A 71 11.28 -6.08 -0.35
CA ALA A 71 9.90 -5.89 0.10
C ALA A 71 9.77 -6.14 1.60
N THR A 72 9.27 -5.15 2.34
CA THR A 72 8.81 -5.30 3.72
C THR A 72 7.29 -5.51 3.72
N ILE A 73 6.82 -6.70 4.09
CA ILE A 73 5.41 -7.06 4.06
C ILE A 73 4.85 -7.06 5.48
N LEU A 74 3.70 -6.39 5.63
CA LEU A 74 2.86 -6.41 6.81
C LEU A 74 1.60 -7.22 6.50
N PRO A 75 1.50 -8.47 7.00
CA PRO A 75 0.36 -9.34 6.74
C PRO A 75 -0.95 -8.81 7.34
N SER A 76 -2.07 -9.25 6.78
CA SER A 76 -3.41 -8.87 7.27
C SER A 76 -3.66 -9.32 8.70
N SER A 77 -3.18 -10.51 9.08
CA SER A 77 -3.24 -11.02 10.46
C SER A 77 -2.57 -10.07 11.46
N TYR A 78 -1.32 -9.67 11.14
CA TYR A 78 -0.55 -8.73 11.95
C TYR A 78 -1.25 -7.38 12.12
N LEU A 79 -1.82 -6.84 11.04
CA LEU A 79 -2.54 -5.56 11.10
C LEU A 79 -3.90 -5.69 11.83
N ASN A 80 -4.58 -6.83 11.70
CA ASN A 80 -5.87 -7.07 12.35
C ASN A 80 -5.75 -7.17 13.88
N GLU A 81 -4.65 -7.72 14.40
CA GLU A 81 -4.39 -7.77 15.85
C GLU A 81 -4.18 -6.39 16.48
N ARG A 82 -3.78 -5.41 15.68
CA ARG A 82 -3.57 -4.02 16.10
C ARG A 82 -4.82 -3.17 15.96
N LEU A 83 -5.90 -3.70 15.38
CA LEU A 83 -7.14 -2.97 15.19
C LEU A 83 -7.73 -2.54 16.54
N VAL A 84 -7.96 -1.23 16.66
CA VAL A 84 -8.71 -0.61 17.74
C VAL A 84 -10.07 -0.20 17.17
N PRO A 85 -11.18 -0.91 17.48
CA PRO A 85 -12.50 -0.54 17.00
C PRO A 85 -12.93 0.83 17.50
N ASP A 86 -13.67 1.57 16.67
CA ASP A 86 -14.31 2.84 17.05
C ASP A 86 -15.73 2.94 16.47
N MET A 87 -16.45 4.04 16.76
CA MET A 87 -17.81 4.24 16.26
C MET A 87 -17.93 4.30 14.73
N ASN A 88 -16.80 4.44 14.02
CA ASN A 88 -16.71 4.58 12.57
C ASN A 88 -15.96 3.40 11.94
N GLY A 89 -15.95 2.23 12.58
CA GLY A 89 -15.25 1.04 12.12
C GLY A 89 -14.06 0.71 12.99
N GLY A 90 -12.91 1.32 12.72
CA GLY A 90 -11.75 1.23 13.60
C GLY A 90 -10.49 1.90 13.08
N VAL A 91 -9.45 1.83 13.90
CA VAL A 91 -8.14 2.43 13.66
C VAL A 91 -7.05 1.37 13.82
N ILE A 92 -6.14 1.28 12.84
CA ILE A 92 -4.95 0.42 12.91
C ILE A 92 -3.72 1.31 13.10
N PRO A 93 -3.10 1.36 14.28
CA PRO A 93 -1.86 2.09 14.50
C PRO A 93 -0.71 1.38 13.77
N LEU A 94 0.08 2.14 13.04
CA LEU A 94 1.29 1.67 12.35
C LEU A 94 2.52 1.90 13.23
N ASP A 95 3.59 1.15 12.96
CA ASP A 95 4.84 1.30 13.73
C ASP A 95 5.43 2.70 13.63
N ASN A 96 5.14 3.40 12.52
CA ASN A 96 5.51 4.78 12.30
C ASN A 96 4.57 5.81 12.90
N GLY A 97 3.80 5.41 13.92
CA GLY A 97 2.86 6.23 14.72
C GLY A 97 1.82 7.00 13.91
N ARG A 98 1.75 6.76 12.60
CA ARG A 98 0.57 6.99 11.78
C ARG A 98 -0.47 5.95 12.15
N TYR A 99 -1.69 6.16 11.69
CA TYR A 99 -2.75 5.20 11.83
C TYR A 99 -3.58 5.16 10.55
N LEU A 100 -4.20 4.01 10.31
CA LEU A 100 -5.14 3.81 9.22
C LEU A 100 -6.54 3.79 9.82
N THR A 101 -7.42 4.69 9.37
CA THR A 101 -8.85 4.56 9.65
C THR A 101 -9.44 3.57 8.65
N VAL A 102 -10.13 2.55 9.14
CA VAL A 102 -10.63 1.43 8.33
C VAL A 102 -12.13 1.21 8.52
N ILE A 103 -12.74 0.59 7.51
CA ILE A 103 -14.16 0.22 7.53
C ILE A 103 -14.26 -1.27 7.84
N THR A 104 -14.78 -1.61 9.01
CA THR A 104 -14.86 -3.00 9.48
C THR A 104 -16.21 -3.67 9.19
N ASP A 105 -17.27 -2.88 8.94
CA ASP A 105 -18.59 -3.40 8.55
C ASP A 105 -18.76 -3.31 7.03
N ILE A 106 -18.91 -4.46 6.38
CA ILE A 106 -19.19 -4.56 4.94
C ILE A 106 -20.43 -3.74 4.54
N ARG A 107 -21.39 -3.55 5.45
CA ARG A 107 -22.64 -2.82 5.20
C ARG A 107 -22.47 -1.31 5.23
N ASP A 108 -21.31 -0.79 5.63
CA ASP A 108 -21.00 0.65 5.61
C ASP A 108 -21.36 1.25 4.23
N PRO A 109 -22.07 2.40 4.17
CA PRO A 109 -22.50 3.01 2.91
C PRO A 109 -21.36 3.32 1.93
N ALA A 110 -20.13 3.49 2.40
CA ALA A 110 -18.97 3.72 1.55
C ALA A 110 -18.56 2.48 0.73
N ILE A 111 -19.02 1.29 1.11
CA ILE A 111 -18.79 0.04 0.38
C ILE A 111 -19.91 -0.17 -0.64
N ALA A 112 -19.70 0.22 -1.89
CA ALA A 112 -20.75 0.14 -2.92
C ALA A 112 -21.19 -1.30 -3.25
N ASN A 113 -20.23 -2.22 -3.37
CA ASN A 113 -20.47 -3.64 -3.64
C ASN A 113 -20.22 -4.45 -2.37
N LYS A 114 -21.22 -5.23 -1.92
CA LYS A 114 -21.14 -6.03 -0.71
C LYS A 114 -20.56 -7.43 -0.92
N GLY A 115 -20.43 -7.86 -2.18
CA GLY A 115 -19.89 -9.18 -2.53
C GLY A 115 -20.61 -10.31 -1.81
N ASP A 116 -19.85 -11.19 -1.15
CA ASP A 116 -20.37 -12.30 -0.35
C ASP A 116 -20.63 -11.96 1.12
N GLY A 117 -20.50 -10.68 1.50
CA GLY A 117 -20.70 -10.21 2.86
C GLY A 117 -19.45 -10.23 3.74
N ALA A 118 -18.26 -10.52 3.19
CA ALA A 118 -17.00 -10.47 3.91
C ALA A 118 -15.93 -9.65 3.17
N PHE A 119 -14.92 -9.20 3.91
CA PHE A 119 -13.69 -8.67 3.33
C PHE A 119 -12.66 -9.78 3.18
N HIS A 120 -12.05 -9.85 2.00
CA HIS A 120 -11.06 -10.84 1.60
C HIS A 120 -9.72 -10.15 1.34
N PRO A 121 -8.79 -10.18 2.30
CA PRO A 121 -7.44 -9.64 2.12
C PRO A 121 -6.68 -10.39 1.02
N PHE A 122 -5.65 -9.75 0.48
CA PHE A 122 -4.72 -10.42 -0.42
C PHE A 122 -4.00 -11.56 0.28
N ASP A 123 -3.80 -12.68 -0.42
CA ASP A 123 -2.94 -13.76 0.06
C ASP A 123 -1.46 -13.36 -0.05
N GLU A 124 -0.71 -13.49 1.05
CA GLU A 124 0.71 -13.09 1.11
C GLU A 124 1.56 -13.90 0.11
N GLY A 125 1.29 -15.20 -0.05
CA GLY A 125 2.02 -16.05 -0.99
C GLY A 125 1.81 -15.62 -2.44
N GLN A 126 0.58 -15.27 -2.81
CA GLN A 126 0.26 -14.71 -4.12
C GLN A 126 0.94 -13.36 -4.35
N VAL A 127 0.94 -12.47 -3.35
CA VAL A 127 1.63 -11.16 -3.46
C VAL A 127 3.13 -11.37 -3.71
N ILE A 128 3.78 -12.24 -2.93
CA ILE A 128 5.20 -12.57 -3.11
C ILE A 128 5.46 -13.18 -4.49
N THR A 129 4.57 -14.03 -4.98
CA THR A 129 4.69 -14.64 -6.31
C THR A 129 4.58 -13.58 -7.41
N ALA A 130 3.60 -12.68 -7.32
CA ALA A 130 3.45 -11.57 -8.26
C ALA A 130 4.70 -10.68 -8.31
N LEU A 131 5.29 -10.34 -7.15
CA LEU A 131 6.53 -9.57 -7.08
C LEU A 131 7.71 -10.28 -7.74
N LYS A 132 7.85 -11.60 -7.54
CA LYS A 132 8.92 -12.41 -8.14
C LYS A 132 8.83 -12.48 -9.67
N GLU A 133 7.61 -12.43 -10.20
CA GLU A 133 7.37 -12.51 -11.65
C GLU A 133 7.63 -11.19 -12.38
N ILE A 134 7.85 -10.08 -11.66
CA ILE A 134 8.25 -8.81 -12.27
C ILE A 134 9.64 -8.96 -12.87
N SER A 135 9.77 -8.61 -14.15
CA SER A 135 10.98 -8.71 -14.95
C SER A 135 11.35 -7.35 -15.52
N TYR A 136 12.21 -6.63 -14.81
CA TYR A 136 12.82 -5.37 -15.25
C TYR A 136 14.35 -5.48 -15.06
N PRO A 137 15.17 -5.32 -16.12
CA PRO A 137 16.63 -5.42 -16.02
C PRO A 137 17.24 -4.37 -15.08
N GLY A 138 18.02 -4.81 -14.10
CA GLY A 138 18.70 -3.90 -13.16
C GLY A 138 17.75 -3.14 -12.23
N LEU A 139 16.56 -3.69 -11.97
CA LEU A 139 15.61 -3.10 -11.03
C LEU A 139 16.22 -3.05 -9.62
N HIS A 140 16.05 -1.92 -8.95
CA HIS A 140 16.37 -1.75 -7.55
C HIS A 140 15.22 -0.99 -6.89
N LEU A 141 14.38 -1.70 -6.13
CA LEU A 141 13.20 -1.12 -5.51
C LEU A 141 13.05 -1.56 -4.07
N ASN A 142 12.96 -0.57 -3.17
CA ASN A 142 12.57 -0.77 -1.79
C ASN A 142 11.08 -0.43 -1.65
N VAL A 143 10.30 -1.37 -1.11
CA VAL A 143 8.85 -1.22 -0.96
C VAL A 143 8.35 -1.78 0.36
N THR A 144 7.43 -1.08 1.01
CA THR A 144 6.66 -1.57 2.17
C THR A 144 5.24 -1.86 1.72
N ILE A 145 4.74 -3.08 1.94
CA ILE A 145 3.43 -3.53 1.48
C ILE A 145 2.57 -3.85 2.69
N TYR A 146 1.46 -3.12 2.83
CA TYR A 146 0.43 -3.35 3.82
C TYR A 146 -0.68 -4.19 3.19
N ILE A 147 -0.79 -5.46 3.58
CA ILE A 147 -1.91 -6.32 3.20
C ILE A 147 -3.05 -6.02 4.18
N LEU A 148 -4.01 -5.20 3.77
CA LEU A 148 -4.99 -4.67 4.70
C LEU A 148 -6.09 -5.69 5.01
N PRO A 149 -6.47 -5.87 6.29
CA PRO A 149 -7.63 -6.70 6.67
C PRO A 149 -8.96 -6.03 6.30
N TYR A 150 -8.98 -4.70 6.22
CA TYR A 150 -10.15 -3.87 5.98
C TYR A 150 -9.80 -2.70 5.05
N PRO A 151 -10.73 -2.24 4.19
CA PRO A 151 -10.46 -1.10 3.33
C PRO A 151 -10.30 0.18 4.16
N ARG A 152 -9.42 1.08 3.70
CA ARG A 152 -9.22 2.37 4.37
C ARG A 152 -10.39 3.29 4.08
N ARG A 153 -10.84 4.01 5.11
CA ARG A 153 -11.84 5.05 4.96
C ARG A 153 -11.32 6.13 4.00
N ASN A 154 -12.16 6.55 3.06
CA ASN A 154 -11.87 7.50 1.96
C ASN A 154 -10.94 7.00 0.84
N VAL A 155 -10.23 5.87 1.01
CA VAL A 155 -9.41 5.26 -0.05
C VAL A 155 -9.66 3.75 -0.07
N ILE A 156 -10.80 3.37 -0.68
CA ILE A 156 -11.33 2.01 -0.65
C ILE A 156 -10.47 1.03 -1.46
N LEU A 157 -9.94 1.48 -2.60
CA LEU A 157 -9.13 0.66 -3.49
C LEU A 157 -7.68 0.57 -3.00
N SER A 158 -6.92 -0.35 -3.59
CA SER A 158 -5.47 -0.40 -3.41
C SER A 158 -4.83 0.90 -3.90
N SER A 159 -3.67 1.24 -3.33
CA SER A 159 -2.93 2.44 -3.75
C SER A 159 -1.47 2.37 -3.34
N ALA A 160 -0.62 3.05 -4.10
CA ALA A 160 0.76 3.33 -3.72
C ALA A 160 0.96 4.79 -3.29
N ASN A 161 1.94 5.02 -2.42
CA ASN A 161 2.45 6.34 -2.07
C ASN A 161 3.94 6.24 -1.71
N GLY A 162 4.80 6.83 -2.54
CA GLY A 162 6.26 6.76 -2.35
C GLY A 162 6.76 5.31 -2.41
N HIS A 163 7.18 4.77 -1.27
CA HIS A 163 7.63 3.37 -1.16
C HIS A 163 6.59 2.46 -0.50
N GLU A 164 5.38 2.96 -0.24
CA GLU A 164 4.35 2.21 0.46
C GLU A 164 3.26 1.77 -0.52
N ILE A 165 2.85 0.51 -0.44
CA ILE A 165 1.67 -0.03 -1.13
C ILE A 165 0.66 -0.46 -0.07
N TYR A 166 -0.60 -0.06 -0.26
CA TYR A 166 -1.73 -0.45 0.56
C TYR A 166 -2.63 -1.35 -0.29
N LEU A 167 -2.61 -2.65 -0.03
CA LEU A 167 -3.47 -3.61 -0.72
C LEU A 167 -4.78 -3.73 0.04
N SER A 168 -5.83 -3.09 -0.48
CA SER A 168 -7.16 -3.09 0.14
C SER A 168 -7.88 -4.41 -0.13
N PRO A 169 -8.57 -5.01 0.85
CA PRO A 169 -9.25 -6.28 0.64
C PRO A 169 -10.39 -6.14 -0.38
N HIS A 170 -10.72 -7.24 -1.04
CA HIS A 170 -11.89 -7.33 -1.90
C HIS A 170 -13.11 -7.83 -1.14
N VAL A 171 -14.26 -7.86 -1.80
CA VAL A 171 -15.53 -8.38 -1.24
C VAL A 171 -15.84 -9.80 -1.74
N LEU A 172 -14.88 -10.41 -2.43
CA LEU A 172 -14.87 -11.79 -2.90
C LEU A 172 -13.41 -12.26 -2.83
N GLU A 173 -13.20 -13.59 -2.80
CA GLU A 173 -11.88 -14.19 -2.90
C GLU A 173 -11.11 -13.63 -4.11
N ILE A 174 -9.83 -13.31 -3.90
CA ILE A 174 -8.98 -12.70 -4.91
C ILE A 174 -8.24 -13.80 -5.67
N PRO A 175 -8.59 -14.06 -6.94
CA PRO A 175 -7.84 -15.02 -7.74
C PRO A 175 -6.46 -14.46 -8.09
N TYR A 176 -5.48 -15.35 -8.29
CA TYR A 176 -4.08 -14.96 -8.50
C TYR A 176 -3.88 -13.96 -9.64
N ASN A 177 -4.64 -14.05 -10.73
CA ASN A 177 -4.53 -13.10 -11.84
C ASN A 177 -4.93 -11.67 -11.45
N VAL A 178 -5.92 -11.51 -10.58
CA VAL A 178 -6.32 -10.20 -10.05
C VAL A 178 -5.27 -9.70 -9.04
N CYS A 179 -4.75 -10.61 -8.20
CA CYS A 179 -3.64 -10.28 -7.30
C CYS A 179 -2.42 -9.77 -8.07
N ALA A 180 -1.95 -10.54 -9.06
CA ALA A 180 -0.81 -10.20 -9.89
C ALA A 180 -1.02 -8.90 -10.67
N TYR A 181 -2.23 -8.67 -11.20
CA TYR A 181 -2.61 -7.41 -11.85
C TYR A 181 -2.40 -6.22 -10.90
N ILE A 182 -3.04 -6.25 -9.73
CA ILE A 182 -3.04 -5.11 -8.81
C ILE A 182 -1.66 -4.89 -8.22
N VAL A 183 -0.99 -5.94 -7.74
CA VAL A 183 0.36 -5.82 -7.13
C VAL A 183 1.35 -5.21 -8.13
N THR A 184 1.34 -5.68 -9.39
CA THR A 184 2.27 -5.17 -10.39
C THR A 184 1.92 -3.73 -10.81
N HIS A 185 0.64 -3.37 -10.89
CA HIS A 185 0.20 -1.98 -11.11
C HIS A 185 0.74 -1.05 -10.04
N GLU A 186 0.57 -1.40 -8.75
CA GLU A 186 1.06 -0.58 -7.65
C GLU A 186 2.59 -0.49 -7.59
N ILE A 187 3.30 -1.54 -8.01
CA ILE A 187 4.76 -1.47 -8.20
C ILE A 187 5.13 -0.49 -9.32
N GLY A 188 4.31 -0.39 -10.38
CA GLY A 188 4.48 0.61 -11.42
C GLY A 188 4.44 2.04 -10.88
N HIS A 189 3.56 2.32 -9.91
CA HIS A 189 3.56 3.59 -9.18
C HIS A 189 4.80 3.78 -8.31
N VAL A 190 5.23 2.76 -7.56
CA VAL A 190 6.47 2.83 -6.76
C VAL A 190 7.69 3.12 -7.64
N PHE A 191 7.78 2.47 -8.81
CA PHE A 191 8.79 2.75 -9.83
C PHE A 191 8.68 4.18 -10.35
N GLN A 192 7.47 4.64 -10.70
CA GLN A 192 7.22 6.00 -11.15
C GLN A 192 7.71 7.04 -10.15
N PHE A 193 7.40 6.88 -8.85
CA PHE A 193 7.87 7.81 -7.83
C PHE A 193 9.39 7.85 -7.72
N GLY A 194 10.09 6.75 -8.01
CA GLY A 194 11.55 6.63 -7.94
C GLY A 194 12.26 7.14 -9.19
N ASN A 195 11.66 6.96 -10.36
CA ASN A 195 12.35 7.06 -11.65
C ASN A 195 11.76 8.12 -12.58
N LEU A 196 10.53 8.57 -12.34
CA LEU A 196 9.86 9.62 -13.10
C LEU A 196 8.97 10.48 -12.17
N PRO A 197 9.55 11.19 -11.18
CA PRO A 197 8.78 12.02 -10.27
C PRO A 197 8.06 13.14 -11.05
N GLU A 198 6.98 13.68 -10.49
CA GLU A 198 6.16 14.72 -11.15
C GLU A 198 6.93 15.99 -11.50
N SER A 199 8.03 16.25 -10.79
CA SER A 199 8.94 17.36 -11.07
C SER A 199 9.75 17.18 -12.35
N ASP A 200 9.87 15.97 -12.88
CA ASP A 200 10.59 15.67 -14.12
C ASP A 200 9.70 15.94 -15.35
N VAL A 201 9.46 17.22 -15.60
CA VAL A 201 8.56 17.69 -16.66
C VAL A 201 9.02 17.22 -18.04
N GLU A 202 10.34 17.17 -18.30
CA GLU A 202 10.89 16.80 -19.60
C GLU A 202 10.57 15.33 -19.94
N ASN A 203 10.85 14.40 -19.03
CA ASN A 203 10.56 13.00 -19.27
C ASN A 203 9.04 12.71 -19.23
N TRP A 204 8.25 13.44 -18.44
CA TRP A 204 6.79 13.34 -18.50
C TRP A 204 6.25 13.77 -19.86
N ASP A 205 6.75 14.88 -20.44
CA ASP A 205 6.35 15.32 -21.77
C ASP A 205 6.79 14.35 -22.87
N ALA A 206 7.99 13.78 -22.76
CA ALA A 206 8.46 12.73 -23.66
C ALA A 206 7.56 11.49 -23.59
N TYR A 207 7.27 10.99 -22.39
CA TYR A 207 6.37 9.86 -22.16
C TYR A 207 4.98 10.11 -22.75
N LYS A 208 4.35 11.26 -22.42
CA LYS A 208 3.00 11.58 -22.90
C LYS A 208 2.91 11.62 -24.42
N LYS A 209 3.90 12.21 -25.09
CA LYS A 209 3.98 12.24 -26.56
C LYS A 209 4.15 10.84 -27.14
N LEU A 210 5.07 10.06 -26.58
CA LEU A 210 5.33 8.67 -27.01
C LEU A 210 4.07 7.80 -26.87
N ARG A 211 3.34 8.02 -25.79
CA ARG A 211 2.15 7.24 -25.43
C ARG A 211 0.87 7.71 -26.13
N GLY A 212 0.88 8.91 -26.71
CA GLY A 212 -0.28 9.53 -27.36
C GLY A 212 -1.30 10.12 -26.38
N ILE A 213 -0.85 10.57 -25.22
CA ILE A 213 -1.67 11.12 -24.12
C ILE A 213 -1.30 12.58 -23.78
N ASP A 214 -0.73 13.31 -24.73
CA ASP A 214 -0.26 14.69 -24.56
C ASP A 214 -1.36 15.75 -24.68
N ASN A 215 -2.60 15.37 -25.01
CA ASN A 215 -3.74 16.28 -25.02
C ASN A 215 -4.21 16.61 -23.58
N PRO A 216 -3.96 17.83 -23.07
CA PRO A 216 -4.25 18.18 -21.67
C PRO A 216 -5.74 18.35 -21.37
N LEU A 217 -6.59 18.46 -22.40
CA LEU A 217 -8.05 18.51 -22.22
C LEU A 217 -8.65 17.11 -21.98
N LYS A 218 -7.88 16.07 -22.30
CA LYS A 218 -8.32 14.67 -22.21
C LYS A 218 -7.58 13.91 -21.13
N PHE A 219 -6.27 14.12 -21.02
CA PHE A 219 -5.40 13.45 -20.06
C PHE A 219 -4.87 14.46 -19.05
N TYR A 220 -5.35 14.36 -17.81
CA TYR A 220 -5.00 15.25 -16.70
C TYR A 220 -5.20 14.56 -15.35
N GLU A 221 -4.60 15.09 -14.29
CA GLU A 221 -4.50 14.44 -12.97
C GLU A 221 -5.85 14.10 -12.32
N THR A 222 -6.88 14.91 -12.57
CA THR A 222 -8.22 14.73 -12.01
C THR A 222 -9.21 14.11 -13.00
N ALA A 223 -8.74 13.61 -14.15
CA ALA A 223 -9.58 12.93 -15.14
C ALA A 223 -10.16 11.62 -14.56
N PRO A 224 -11.10 10.95 -15.26
CA PRO A 224 -11.45 9.56 -14.92
C PRO A 224 -10.18 8.69 -14.86
N HIS A 225 -10.17 7.69 -13.98
CA HIS A 225 -8.97 6.92 -13.61
C HIS A 225 -8.10 6.49 -14.80
N ALA A 226 -8.71 5.81 -15.80
CA ALA A 226 -8.07 5.40 -17.04
C ALA A 226 -7.43 6.52 -17.90
N TYR A 227 -7.74 7.79 -17.65
CA TYR A 227 -7.24 8.96 -18.40
C TYR A 227 -6.22 9.79 -17.60
N ARG A 228 -5.82 9.34 -16.42
CA ARG A 228 -4.78 10.01 -15.62
C ARG A 228 -3.40 9.54 -16.10
N PRO A 229 -2.46 10.44 -16.45
CA PRO A 229 -1.15 10.04 -16.95
C PRO A 229 -0.38 9.05 -16.06
N LYS A 230 -0.47 9.20 -14.74
CA LYS A 230 0.18 8.29 -13.77
C LYS A 230 -0.42 6.88 -13.79
N GLU A 231 -1.73 6.77 -13.94
CA GLU A 231 -2.40 5.47 -14.02
C GLU A 231 -2.07 4.76 -15.33
N VAL A 232 -2.01 5.51 -16.44
CA VAL A 232 -1.54 4.97 -17.72
C VAL A 232 -0.09 4.50 -17.61
N PHE A 233 0.77 5.25 -16.92
CA PHE A 233 2.17 4.85 -16.69
C PHE A 233 2.28 3.55 -15.88
N ALA A 234 1.53 3.43 -14.78
CA ALA A 234 1.53 2.22 -13.95
C ALA A 234 0.97 1.00 -14.71
N GLU A 235 -0.06 1.19 -15.53
CA GLU A 235 -0.61 0.17 -16.42
C GLU A 235 0.41 -0.27 -17.49
N ASP A 236 1.12 0.69 -18.06
CA ASP A 236 2.19 0.42 -19.03
C ASP A 236 3.31 -0.41 -18.37
N PHE A 237 3.75 -0.03 -17.17
CA PHE A 237 4.72 -0.81 -16.40
C PHE A 237 4.23 -2.24 -16.16
N ARG A 238 2.98 -2.40 -15.72
CA ARG A 238 2.36 -3.71 -15.47
C ARG A 238 2.40 -4.60 -16.71
N VAL A 239 2.05 -4.07 -17.87
CA VAL A 239 2.02 -4.85 -19.12
C VAL A 239 3.42 -5.14 -19.66
N LEU A 240 4.35 -4.19 -19.56
CA LEU A 240 5.71 -4.35 -20.06
C LEU A 240 6.50 -5.34 -19.21
N PHE A 241 6.46 -5.19 -17.88
CA PHE A 241 7.39 -5.86 -16.97
C PHE A 241 6.73 -6.87 -16.01
N GLY A 242 5.41 -6.97 -15.96
CA GLY A 242 4.72 -7.93 -15.09
C GLY A 242 4.84 -9.40 -15.54
N GLY A 243 4.47 -10.32 -14.65
CA GLY A 243 4.28 -11.73 -14.97
C GLY A 243 3.13 -11.97 -15.95
N ILE A 244 3.03 -13.19 -16.52
CA ILE A 244 1.99 -13.54 -17.51
C ILE A 244 0.59 -13.21 -17.01
N ALA A 245 0.29 -13.50 -15.74
CA ALA A 245 -0.99 -13.23 -15.12
C ALA A 245 -1.26 -11.71 -14.98
N ALA A 246 -0.24 -10.95 -14.58
CA ALA A 246 -0.33 -9.50 -14.42
C ALA A 246 -0.53 -8.77 -15.75
N LYS A 247 0.09 -9.24 -16.85
CA LYS A 247 -0.02 -8.60 -18.17
C LYS A 247 -1.44 -8.62 -18.73
N PHE A 248 -2.26 -9.60 -18.33
CA PHE A 248 -3.65 -9.75 -18.78
C PHE A 248 -3.82 -9.62 -20.31
N GLY A 249 -2.96 -10.32 -21.06
CA GLY A 249 -2.97 -10.28 -22.53
C GLY A 249 -2.55 -8.92 -23.14
N GLY A 250 -1.93 -8.04 -22.34
CA GLY A 250 -1.49 -6.72 -22.76
C GLY A 250 -2.58 -5.64 -22.76
N ILE A 251 -3.74 -5.93 -22.18
CA ILE A 251 -4.86 -4.99 -22.06
C ILE A 251 -4.53 -3.98 -20.96
N VAL A 252 -4.81 -2.71 -21.24
CA VAL A 252 -4.78 -1.61 -20.28
C VAL A 252 -6.20 -1.11 -20.00
N GLU A 253 -6.39 -0.42 -18.87
CA GLU A 253 -7.71 0.09 -18.46
C GLU A 253 -8.33 1.03 -19.50
N ASN A 254 -7.51 1.89 -20.13
CA ASN A 254 -8.00 2.82 -21.14
C ASN A 254 -8.30 2.11 -22.46
N PRO A 255 -9.58 2.01 -22.89
CA PRO A 255 -9.94 1.24 -24.07
C PRO A 255 -9.53 1.90 -25.39
N GLU A 256 -9.15 3.17 -25.36
CA GLU A 256 -8.74 3.93 -26.55
C GLU A 256 -7.24 3.83 -26.82
N LEU A 257 -6.47 3.32 -25.86
CA LEU A 257 -5.03 3.20 -25.97
C LEU A 257 -4.64 1.82 -26.52
N LEU A 258 -3.65 1.83 -27.42
CA LEU A 258 -2.98 0.60 -27.84
C LEU A 258 -2.31 -0.09 -26.65
N SER A 259 -2.10 -1.40 -26.78
CA SER A 259 -1.29 -2.14 -25.83
C SER A 259 0.13 -1.54 -25.78
N PRO A 260 0.73 -1.38 -24.59
CA PRO A 260 2.10 -0.89 -24.42
C PRO A 260 3.13 -1.68 -25.24
N LEU A 261 2.88 -2.99 -25.44
CA LEU A 261 3.70 -3.88 -26.26
C LEU A 261 3.72 -3.51 -27.75
N GLN A 262 2.78 -2.66 -28.19
CA GLN A 262 2.63 -2.21 -29.58
C GLN A 262 3.13 -0.77 -29.78
N VAL A 263 3.54 -0.07 -28.72
CA VAL A 263 4.04 1.30 -28.79
C VAL A 263 5.56 1.27 -28.97
N ALA A 264 6.01 1.56 -30.19
CA ALA A 264 7.43 1.53 -30.53
C ALA A 264 8.24 2.48 -29.63
N GLY A 265 9.31 1.96 -29.02
CA GLY A 265 10.21 2.74 -28.15
C GLY A 265 9.72 2.92 -26.70
N LEU A 266 8.50 2.48 -26.35
CA LEU A 266 7.98 2.65 -24.99
C LEU A 266 8.77 1.86 -23.95
N GLU A 267 9.06 0.58 -24.20
CA GLU A 267 9.91 -0.22 -23.31
C GLU A 267 11.30 0.39 -23.17
N ALA A 268 11.90 0.83 -24.28
CA ALA A 268 13.21 1.49 -24.26
C ALA A 268 13.18 2.81 -23.46
N PHE A 269 12.08 3.57 -23.51
CA PHE A 269 11.89 4.74 -22.67
C PHE A 269 11.90 4.37 -21.19
N PHE A 270 11.12 3.37 -20.77
CA PHE A 270 11.13 2.90 -19.37
C PHE A 270 12.52 2.47 -18.93
N LEU A 271 13.23 1.68 -19.74
CA LEU A 271 14.59 1.23 -19.44
C LEU A 271 15.63 2.36 -19.42
N SER A 272 15.33 3.51 -20.03
CA SER A 272 16.20 4.69 -19.99
C SER A 272 16.03 5.53 -18.74
N LEU A 273 14.90 5.38 -18.01
CA LEU A 273 14.62 6.13 -16.80
C LEU A 273 15.61 5.74 -15.71
N LYS A 274 16.30 6.74 -15.18
CA LYS A 274 17.24 6.57 -14.07
C LYS A 274 16.51 6.80 -12.76
N PRO A 275 16.84 6.04 -11.71
CA PRO A 275 16.42 6.41 -10.36
C PRO A 275 16.83 7.86 -10.14
N VAL A 276 15.86 8.69 -9.77
CA VAL A 276 16.14 10.03 -9.30
C VAL A 276 16.76 9.86 -7.93
N ASP A 277 17.97 10.40 -7.75
CA ASP A 277 18.51 10.64 -6.42
C ASP A 277 17.55 11.59 -5.72
N ARG A 278 16.56 11.03 -5.01
CA ARG A 278 15.73 11.84 -4.11
C ARG A 278 16.71 12.45 -3.12
N PRO A 279 16.62 13.77 -2.84
CA PRO A 279 17.45 14.36 -1.80
C PRO A 279 17.23 13.52 -0.56
N ALA A 280 18.31 12.93 -0.07
CA ALA A 280 18.22 12.01 1.03
C ALA A 280 17.51 12.75 2.19
N GLU A 281 16.39 12.21 2.66
CA GLU A 281 15.64 12.88 3.71
C GLU A 281 16.37 12.67 5.04
N THR A 282 16.54 13.74 5.81
CA THR A 282 17.15 13.62 7.15
C THR A 282 16.15 13.06 8.17
N ILE A 283 14.85 13.39 8.02
CA ILE A 283 13.76 12.86 8.86
C ILE A 283 12.63 12.38 7.94
N VAL A 284 12.41 11.07 7.89
CA VAL A 284 11.36 10.40 7.09
C VAL A 284 10.01 10.50 7.78
N ALA A 285 9.95 10.24 9.10
CA ALA A 285 8.72 10.28 9.87
C ALA A 285 8.91 10.90 11.27
N LEU A 286 7.88 11.58 11.76
CA LEU A 286 7.80 12.11 13.12
C LEU A 286 6.36 12.03 13.62
N ASN A 287 6.14 11.43 14.79
CA ASN A 287 4.84 11.35 15.43
C ASN A 287 4.95 11.33 16.96
N GLY A 288 3.80 11.45 17.63
CA GLY A 288 3.63 11.13 19.04
C GLY A 288 2.37 10.29 19.25
N PHE A 289 2.49 9.14 19.92
CA PHE A 289 1.37 8.23 20.18
C PHE A 289 1.40 7.64 21.61
N PRO A 290 0.28 7.56 22.34
CA PRO A 290 -1.04 8.10 21.97
C PRO A 290 -1.05 9.63 21.87
N ASN A 291 -1.99 10.18 21.12
CA ASN A 291 -2.25 11.63 21.01
C ASN A 291 -3.72 11.84 20.57
N PRO A 292 -4.62 12.36 21.42
CA PRO A 292 -4.36 12.92 22.75
C PRO A 292 -3.82 11.89 23.75
N PHE A 293 -3.07 12.33 24.76
CA PHE A 293 -2.36 11.46 25.70
C PHE A 293 -2.66 11.81 27.16
N ASN A 294 -2.61 10.80 28.04
CA ASN A 294 -2.78 10.96 29.48
C ASN A 294 -2.02 9.88 30.28
N PRO A 295 -1.00 10.23 31.08
CA PRO A 295 -0.07 11.33 30.90
C PRO A 295 1.11 10.91 30.00
N ARG A 296 1.10 9.71 29.40
CA ARG A 296 2.20 9.16 28.61
C ARG A 296 1.94 9.19 27.12
N THR A 297 2.92 9.66 26.35
CA THR A 297 3.01 9.54 24.90
C THR A 297 4.43 9.13 24.52
N GLN A 298 4.60 8.39 23.43
CA GLN A 298 5.89 8.06 22.87
C GLN A 298 6.12 8.87 21.60
N ILE A 299 7.24 9.59 21.55
CA ILE A 299 7.67 10.32 20.37
C ILE A 299 8.57 9.42 19.56
N ARG A 300 8.18 9.17 18.31
CA ARG A 300 8.96 8.37 17.36
C ARG A 300 9.49 9.25 16.25
N VAL A 301 10.78 9.10 15.97
CA VAL A 301 11.50 9.73 14.87
C VAL A 301 12.09 8.64 13.98
N GLU A 302 11.85 8.74 12.68
CA GLU A 302 12.49 7.91 11.67
C GLU A 302 13.45 8.77 10.85
N LEU A 303 14.73 8.42 10.87
CA LEU A 303 15.82 9.15 10.25
C LEU A 303 16.13 8.54 8.89
N GLY A 304 16.04 9.35 7.84
CA GLY A 304 16.33 8.88 6.50
C GLY A 304 17.82 8.87 6.20
N ASN A 305 18.16 8.45 4.97
CA ASN A 305 19.53 8.13 4.60
C ASN A 305 20.49 9.34 4.58
N ALA A 306 19.98 10.58 4.60
CA ALA A 306 20.83 11.77 4.74
C ALA A 306 21.35 11.98 6.16
N PHE A 307 20.71 11.37 7.16
CA PHE A 307 21.18 11.45 8.53
C PHE A 307 22.24 10.36 8.76
N ALA A 308 23.47 10.79 9.05
CA ALA A 308 24.60 9.92 9.32
C ALA A 308 24.58 9.44 10.78
N LEU A 309 24.21 8.17 10.99
CA LEU A 309 24.21 7.56 12.32
C LEU A 309 25.59 7.63 12.98
N GLY A 310 25.60 7.80 14.30
CA GLY A 310 26.83 7.91 15.10
C GLY A 310 27.66 9.19 14.89
N THR A 311 27.26 10.09 13.97
CA THR A 311 27.98 11.34 13.69
C THR A 311 27.06 12.56 13.74
N ASP A 312 25.89 12.49 13.10
CA ASP A 312 24.91 13.57 13.16
C ASP A 312 24.19 13.62 14.51
N ARG A 313 23.92 14.85 14.97
CA ARG A 313 23.20 15.09 16.22
C ARG A 313 21.71 15.17 16.01
N LEU A 314 20.99 14.51 16.93
CA LEU A 314 19.55 14.55 17.09
C LEU A 314 19.20 15.18 18.44
N SER A 315 18.28 16.14 18.44
CA SER A 315 17.67 16.70 19.66
C SER A 315 16.16 16.56 19.61
N ILE A 316 15.54 16.12 20.70
CA ILE A 316 14.08 16.04 20.87
C ILE A 316 13.71 16.84 22.11
N ARG A 317 12.92 17.89 21.93
CA ARG A 317 12.52 18.83 22.99
C ARG A 317 11.03 19.12 22.92
N ILE A 318 10.39 19.30 24.08
CA ILE A 318 8.98 19.68 24.21
C ILE A 318 8.87 21.16 24.51
N TYR A 319 8.00 21.84 23.79
CA TYR A 319 7.66 23.25 23.96
C TYR A 319 6.17 23.44 24.23
N ASP A 320 5.81 24.48 24.97
CA ASP A 320 4.43 24.93 25.08
C ASP A 320 4.02 25.80 23.88
N VAL A 321 2.77 26.26 23.86
CA VAL A 321 2.23 27.13 22.80
C VAL A 321 2.90 28.51 22.71
N ASN A 322 3.57 28.96 23.77
CA ASN A 322 4.31 30.21 23.80
C ASN A 322 5.76 30.03 23.33
N GLY A 323 6.17 28.79 22.99
CA GLY A 323 7.53 28.45 22.63
C GLY A 323 8.47 28.32 23.83
N ALA A 324 7.95 28.26 25.06
CA ALA A 324 8.75 28.00 26.24
C ALA A 324 9.15 26.53 26.30
N LEU A 325 10.43 26.25 26.60
CA LEU A 325 10.95 24.90 26.73
C LEU A 325 10.36 24.24 27.99
N VAL A 326 9.63 23.14 27.79
CA VAL A 326 9.00 22.37 28.85
C VAL A 326 9.89 21.22 29.29
N ARG A 327 10.40 20.44 28.33
CA ARG A 327 11.18 19.22 28.60
C ARG A 327 12.24 18.98 27.53
N GLU A 328 13.44 18.60 27.94
CA GLU A 328 14.41 17.96 27.03
C GLU A 328 14.28 16.43 27.17
N LEU A 329 14.11 15.75 26.04
CA LEU A 329 13.86 14.30 25.99
C LEU A 329 15.06 13.53 25.46
N TYR A 330 15.78 14.10 24.49
CA TYR A 330 16.95 13.47 23.90
C TYR A 330 17.90 14.55 23.33
N GLU A 331 19.21 14.34 23.48
CA GLU A 331 20.27 15.12 22.85
C GLU A 331 21.48 14.18 22.66
N GLY A 332 21.84 13.89 21.41
CA GLY A 332 22.96 12.99 21.13
C GLY A 332 23.02 12.46 19.70
N THR A 333 23.91 11.51 19.46
CA THR A 333 24.03 10.78 18.18
C THR A 333 23.28 9.46 18.29
N PRO A 334 22.18 9.25 17.54
CA PRO A 334 21.42 8.01 17.63
C PRO A 334 22.19 6.85 17.00
N ALA A 335 22.06 5.67 17.62
CA ALA A 335 22.65 4.43 17.13
C ALA A 335 21.77 3.67 16.12
N SER A 336 20.52 4.11 15.95
CA SER A 336 19.53 3.53 15.06
C SER A 336 18.81 4.62 14.28
N ARG A 337 18.33 4.28 13.07
CA ARG A 337 17.47 5.17 12.28
C ARG A 337 16.10 5.38 12.91
N GLU A 338 15.66 4.46 13.76
CA GLU A 338 14.43 4.59 14.51
C GLU A 338 14.74 4.99 15.96
N VAL A 339 14.23 6.14 16.38
CA VAL A 339 14.38 6.67 17.74
C VAL A 339 13.00 6.78 18.38
N ARG A 340 12.82 6.13 19.52
CA ARG A 340 11.57 6.14 20.31
C ARG A 340 11.88 6.67 21.70
N ILE A 341 11.19 7.72 22.13
CA ILE A 341 11.38 8.33 23.45
C ILE A 341 10.02 8.53 24.14
N ASP A 342 9.88 8.00 25.35
CA ASP A 342 8.68 8.18 26.15
C ASP A 342 8.69 9.53 26.87
N TRP A 343 7.59 10.26 26.77
CA TRP A 343 7.31 11.43 27.59
C TRP A 343 6.12 11.17 28.49
N ASN A 344 6.31 11.36 29.80
CA ASN A 344 5.33 11.12 30.85
C ASN A 344 4.56 12.37 31.28
N GLY A 345 4.51 13.41 30.43
CA GLY A 345 3.84 14.66 30.74
C GLY A 345 4.54 15.48 31.82
N ALA A 346 5.80 15.20 32.17
CA ALA A 346 6.55 16.01 33.13
C ALA A 346 7.43 17.05 32.44
N ALA A 347 7.56 18.23 33.05
CA ALA A 347 8.55 19.23 32.70
C ALA A 347 9.97 18.84 33.18
N ASN A 348 10.98 19.63 32.84
CA ASN A 348 12.37 19.41 33.29
C ASN A 348 12.51 19.37 34.81
N ASN A 349 11.72 20.16 35.54
CA ASN A 349 11.69 20.18 37.00
C ASN A 349 10.89 19.02 37.64
N GLY A 350 10.40 18.07 36.84
CA GLY A 350 9.61 16.92 37.32
C GLY A 350 8.12 17.22 37.58
N THR A 351 7.68 18.48 37.42
CA THR A 351 6.27 18.85 37.62
C THR A 351 5.43 18.37 36.45
N GLN A 352 4.24 17.82 36.73
CA GLN A 352 3.27 17.44 35.70
C GLN A 352 2.73 18.67 34.99
N VAL A 353 2.69 18.60 33.67
CA VAL A 353 2.21 19.69 32.83
C VAL A 353 0.67 19.76 32.84
N ALA A 354 0.12 20.92 32.52
CA ALA A 354 -1.34 21.10 32.45
C ALA A 354 -1.93 20.45 31.19
N SER A 355 -3.24 20.19 31.20
CA SER A 355 -3.98 19.81 29.99
C SER A 355 -3.95 20.96 29.00
N ALA A 356 -3.14 20.78 27.96
CA ALA A 356 -2.86 21.80 26.95
C ALA A 356 -2.25 21.16 25.70
N THR A 357 -2.07 21.98 24.67
CA THR A 357 -1.26 21.63 23.51
C THR A 357 0.22 21.86 23.81
N TYR A 358 1.06 20.92 23.40
CA TYR A 358 2.52 21.00 23.40
C TYR A 358 3.05 20.63 22.01
N PHE A 359 4.32 20.93 21.77
CA PHE A 359 5.00 20.60 20.53
C PHE A 359 6.30 19.86 20.82
N ALA A 360 6.47 18.66 20.29
CA ALA A 360 7.78 18.02 20.23
C ALA A 360 8.51 18.53 18.99
N LEU A 361 9.59 19.28 19.21
CA LEU A 361 10.52 19.74 18.20
C LEU A 361 11.67 18.74 18.10
N VAL A 362 11.83 18.18 16.91
CA VAL A 362 12.96 17.34 16.54
C VAL A 362 13.89 18.12 15.64
N ARG A 363 15.18 18.15 16.01
CA ARG A 363 16.24 18.68 15.15
C ARG A 363 17.20 17.56 14.82
N ALA A 364 17.44 17.33 13.54
CA ALA A 364 18.36 16.35 13.02
C ALA A 364 19.29 17.07 12.04
N GLY A 365 20.50 17.42 12.48
CA GLY A 365 21.35 18.37 11.76
C GLY A 365 20.66 19.74 11.55
N GLU A 366 20.57 20.19 10.30
CA GLU A 366 19.89 21.44 9.94
C GLU A 366 18.36 21.29 9.81
N VAL A 367 17.87 20.04 9.67
CA VAL A 367 16.45 19.76 9.48
C VAL A 367 15.71 19.83 10.82
N ARG A 368 14.55 20.49 10.80
CA ARG A 368 13.65 20.61 11.95
C ARG A 368 12.27 20.12 11.56
N LYS A 369 11.69 19.22 12.37
CA LYS A 369 10.29 18.81 12.26
C LYS A 369 9.62 18.96 13.62
N THR A 370 8.31 19.21 13.62
CA THR A 370 7.51 19.32 14.84
C THR A 370 6.32 18.39 14.77
N VAL A 371 5.91 17.86 15.93
CA VAL A 371 4.62 17.19 16.10
C VAL A 371 3.86 17.82 17.26
N LYS A 372 2.57 18.10 17.01
CA LYS A 372 1.64 18.61 18.00
C LYS A 372 1.20 17.48 18.93
N LEU A 373 1.25 17.70 20.24
CA LEU A 373 0.84 16.76 21.29
C LEU A 373 -0.27 17.40 22.13
N LEU A 374 -1.38 16.69 22.36
CA LEU A 374 -2.48 17.15 23.21
C LEU A 374 -2.52 16.35 24.50
N MET A 375 -2.21 17.00 25.63
CA MET A 375 -2.29 16.41 26.96
C MET A 375 -3.71 16.56 27.51
N LEU A 376 -4.29 15.45 27.95
CA LEU A 376 -5.55 15.42 28.68
C LEU A 376 -5.29 14.91 30.10
N LYS A 377 -6.01 15.45 31.08
CA LYS A 377 -6.01 14.96 32.46
C LYS A 377 -7.06 13.89 32.65
#